data_AF-A0A965AXV8-F1
#
_entry.id   AF-A0A965AXV8-F1
#
_cell.length_a   1.000
_cell.length_b   1.000
_cell.length_c   1.000
_cell.angle_alpha   90.00
_cell.angle_beta   90.00
_cell.angle_gamma   90.00
#
_symmetry.space_group_name_H-M   'P 1'
#
loop_
_entity.id
_entity.type
_entity.pdbx_description
1 polymer ?
#
loop_
_entity_poly.entity_id
_entity_poly.type
_entity_poly.pdbx_seq_one_letter_code
_entity_poly.pdbx_strand_id
1 'polypeptide(L)'
;ACVAAAGPVEDGLAEMTNLDWTIADTDIAAASGADHVGLLNDLQAQGHSLRLLKSEDIETIMAGTHVPRDSDTQIVIGMGTGFNAAPVYHAAHGTYVPPAEIGHARIAVADDTQITVAKYVAKTEGFISNEHILAGRGLERIDAALNGRTDRSAADIMAAASAGDDSAILVANTQASFAGGVYGDMALATLPLGGIYLIGGVARALTPYLASDVFSNAFRAKGRFSEFNHQFTVHVILDDFAALKGCANFIA
;
A
#
# COMPACT_ATOMS: atom_id res chain seq x y z
N ALA A 1 10.53 -14.91 19.74
CA ALA A 1 9.29 -15.01 18.95
C ALA A 1 8.91 -13.61 18.47
N CYS A 2 8.27 -13.47 17.31
CA CYS A 2 7.79 -12.16 16.86
C CYS A 2 6.40 -12.30 16.24
N VAL A 3 5.51 -11.36 16.55
CA VAL A 3 4.15 -11.30 16.04
C VAL A 3 3.94 -9.96 15.33
N ALA A 4 3.31 -10.01 14.16
CA ALA A 4 2.80 -8.84 13.46
C ALA A 4 1.28 -8.78 13.63
N ALA A 5 0.77 -7.64 14.11
CA ALA A 5 -0.64 -7.41 14.36
C ALA A 5 -1.21 -6.35 13.40
N ALA A 6 -2.40 -6.61 12.86
CA ALA A 6 -3.13 -5.68 11.99
C ALA A 6 -3.87 -4.63 12.84
N GLY A 7 -3.09 -3.73 13.44
CA GLY A 7 -3.56 -2.65 14.31
C GLY A 7 -2.39 -1.84 14.88
N PRO A 8 -2.68 -0.75 15.61
CA PRO A 8 -1.64 0.06 16.26
C PRO A 8 -0.89 -0.77 17.31
N VAL A 9 0.42 -0.54 17.40
CA VAL A 9 1.28 -1.15 18.42
C VAL A 9 1.99 -0.04 19.18
N GLU A 10 1.77 0.02 20.48
CA GLU A 10 2.33 1.02 21.39
C GLU A 10 2.71 0.34 22.72
N ASP A 11 3.90 0.66 23.26
CA ASP A 11 4.38 0.17 24.55
C ASP A 11 4.23 -1.35 24.79
N GLY A 12 4.48 -2.16 23.75
CA GLY A 12 4.43 -3.63 23.84
C GLY A 12 3.00 -4.20 23.77
N LEU A 13 2.01 -3.39 23.42
CA LEU A 13 0.61 -3.77 23.29
C LEU A 13 0.10 -3.55 21.86
N ALA A 14 -0.62 -4.52 21.32
CA ALA A 14 -1.35 -4.39 20.06
C ALA A 14 -2.85 -4.54 20.29
N GLU A 15 -3.62 -3.60 19.75
CA GLU A 15 -5.08 -3.68 19.69
C GLU A 15 -5.51 -3.98 18.25
N MET A 16 -6.27 -5.05 18.04
CA MET A 16 -6.65 -5.45 16.68
C MET A 16 -7.82 -4.60 16.16
N THR A 17 -7.67 -4.01 14.97
CA THR A 17 -8.70 -3.12 14.40
C THR A 17 -10.02 -3.84 14.07
N ASN A 18 -9.96 -5.15 13.79
CA ASN A 18 -11.10 -5.95 13.31
C ASN A 18 -11.52 -7.08 14.28
N LEU A 19 -10.79 -7.27 15.38
CA LEU A 19 -11.04 -8.32 16.36
C LEU A 19 -10.98 -7.70 17.76
N ASP A 20 -11.79 -8.18 18.70
CA ASP A 20 -11.76 -7.75 20.11
C ASP A 20 -10.59 -8.40 20.87
N TRP A 21 -9.41 -8.35 20.27
CA TRP A 21 -8.19 -8.97 20.76
C TRP A 21 -7.18 -7.89 21.12
N THR A 22 -6.62 -8.03 22.32
CA THR A 22 -5.45 -7.29 22.77
C THR A 22 -4.31 -8.28 22.94
N ILE A 23 -3.15 -7.98 22.37
CA ILE A 23 -1.98 -8.85 22.40
C ILE A 23 -0.84 -8.07 23.06
N ALA A 24 -0.35 -8.54 24.21
CA ALA A 24 0.85 -8.00 24.83
C ALA A 24 2.08 -8.85 24.48
N ASP A 25 3.24 -8.22 24.40
CA ASP A 25 4.54 -8.92 24.28
C ASP A 25 4.79 -9.92 25.42
N THR A 26 4.36 -9.59 26.64
CA THR A 26 4.41 -10.46 27.82
C THR A 26 3.54 -11.71 27.66
N ASP A 27 2.37 -11.60 27.04
CA ASP A 27 1.52 -12.75 26.73
C ASP A 27 2.19 -13.66 25.69
N ILE A 28 2.82 -13.07 24.67
CA ILE A 28 3.59 -13.81 23.67
C ILE A 28 4.78 -14.54 24.33
N ALA A 29 5.51 -13.87 25.24
CA ALA A 29 6.62 -14.47 25.97
C ALA A 29 6.15 -15.66 26.81
N ALA A 30 5.08 -15.48 27.58
CA ALA A 30 4.50 -16.52 28.42
C ALA A 30 3.99 -17.73 27.60
N ALA A 31 3.35 -17.47 26.46
CA ALA A 31 2.80 -18.53 25.60
C ALA A 31 3.88 -19.28 24.79
N SER A 32 4.94 -18.59 24.37
CA SER A 32 5.99 -19.18 23.50
C SER A 32 7.21 -19.71 24.25
N GLY A 33 7.45 -19.24 25.48
CA GLY A 33 8.67 -19.53 26.23
C GLY A 33 9.94 -18.88 25.63
N ALA A 34 9.79 -17.86 24.78
CA ALA A 34 10.91 -17.19 24.13
C ALA A 34 11.57 -16.13 25.04
N ASP A 35 12.90 -16.08 25.03
CA ASP A 35 13.69 -15.09 25.79
C ASP A 35 13.61 -13.68 25.19
N HIS A 36 13.37 -13.59 23.87
CA HIS A 36 13.21 -12.35 23.13
C HIS A 36 11.88 -12.33 22.39
N VAL A 37 11.10 -11.27 22.58
CA VAL A 37 9.80 -11.07 21.94
C VAL A 37 9.79 -9.76 21.16
N GLY A 38 9.26 -9.81 19.94
CA GLY A 38 8.91 -8.64 19.15
C GLY A 38 7.40 -8.59 18.89
N LEU A 39 6.81 -7.40 19.00
CA LEU A 39 5.45 -7.13 18.58
C LEU A 39 5.49 -5.93 17.63
N LEU A 40 4.99 -6.12 16.41
CA LEU A 40 5.05 -5.14 15.34
C LEU A 40 3.66 -4.90 14.78
N ASN A 41 3.44 -3.71 14.20
CA ASN A 41 2.36 -3.54 13.24
C ASN A 41 2.64 -4.37 11.97
N ASP A 42 1.58 -4.80 11.29
CA ASP A 42 1.64 -5.60 10.06
C ASP A 42 2.46 -4.93 8.95
N LEU A 43 2.29 -3.63 8.71
CA LEU A 43 3.04 -2.89 7.71
C LEU A 43 4.51 -2.71 8.11
N GLN A 44 4.80 -2.55 9.41
CA GLN A 44 6.19 -2.53 9.90
C GLN A 44 6.90 -3.84 9.60
N ALA A 45 6.24 -4.98 9.86
CA ALA A 45 6.77 -6.29 9.51
C ALA A 45 7.07 -6.39 8.01
N GLN A 46 6.18 -5.91 7.14
CA GLN A 46 6.45 -5.86 5.69
C GLN A 46 7.64 -4.96 5.35
N GLY A 47 7.79 -3.81 6.01
CA GLY A 47 8.95 -2.94 5.80
C GLY A 47 10.27 -3.61 6.18
N HIS A 48 10.28 -4.39 7.27
CA HIS A 48 11.45 -5.17 7.69
C HIS A 48 11.79 -6.33 6.74
N SER A 49 10.87 -6.76 5.87
CA SER A 49 11.12 -7.85 4.93
C SER A 49 11.81 -7.40 3.64
N LEU A 50 11.81 -6.11 3.31
CA LEU A 50 12.23 -5.62 1.98
C LEU A 50 13.67 -6.01 1.62
N ARG A 51 14.58 -6.03 2.59
CA ARG A 51 15.99 -6.45 2.37
C ARG A 51 16.16 -7.93 2.09
N LEU A 52 15.16 -8.75 2.41
CA LEU A 52 15.18 -10.20 2.25
C LEU A 52 14.53 -10.66 0.94
N LEU A 53 13.87 -9.74 0.22
CA LEU A 53 13.23 -10.04 -1.05
C LEU A 53 14.28 -10.30 -2.13
N LYS A 54 14.06 -11.36 -2.89
CA LYS A 54 14.83 -11.69 -4.09
C LYS A 54 14.11 -11.19 -5.33
N SER A 55 14.79 -11.24 -6.47
CA SER A 55 14.19 -10.91 -7.76
C SER A 55 12.96 -11.75 -8.11
N GLU A 56 12.89 -13.00 -7.65
CA GLU A 56 11.72 -13.86 -7.83
C GLU A 56 10.52 -13.49 -6.92
N ASP A 57 10.76 -12.74 -5.85
CA ASP A 57 9.74 -12.33 -4.89
C ASP A 57 9.03 -11.04 -5.32
N ILE A 58 9.45 -10.41 -6.41
CA ILE A 58 8.94 -9.12 -6.87
C ILE A 58 8.69 -9.07 -8.39
N GLU A 59 7.65 -8.34 -8.78
CA GLU A 59 7.39 -7.95 -10.17
C GLU A 59 7.59 -6.43 -10.30
N THR A 60 8.39 -5.98 -11.27
CA THR A 60 8.56 -4.55 -11.52
C THR A 60 7.48 -4.07 -12.49
N ILE A 61 6.61 -3.18 -12.02
CA ILE A 61 5.46 -2.68 -12.80
C ILE A 61 5.71 -1.28 -13.38
N MET A 62 6.66 -0.53 -12.83
CA MET A 62 7.11 0.75 -13.38
C MET A 62 8.60 0.91 -13.10
N ALA A 63 9.42 0.94 -14.15
CA ALA A 63 10.85 1.17 -14.03
C ALA A 63 11.18 2.66 -13.89
N GLY A 64 12.04 2.99 -12.92
CA GLY A 64 12.66 4.29 -12.73
C GLY A 64 14.05 4.39 -13.35
N THR A 65 14.59 5.60 -13.45
CA THR A 65 15.94 5.86 -14.00
C THR A 65 17.06 5.76 -12.96
N HIS A 66 16.75 5.82 -11.67
CA HIS A 66 17.74 5.73 -10.61
C HIS A 66 18.13 4.25 -10.36
N VAL A 67 19.42 4.01 -10.16
CA VAL A 67 19.94 2.69 -9.77
C VAL A 67 19.99 2.63 -8.24
N PRO A 68 19.17 1.77 -7.59
CA PRO A 68 19.08 1.71 -6.13
C PRO A 68 20.42 1.46 -5.45
N ARG A 69 20.64 2.13 -4.31
CA ARG A 69 21.76 1.90 -3.38
C ARG A 69 21.24 1.32 -2.07
N ASP A 70 22.08 0.59 -1.36
CA ASP A 70 21.71 -0.06 -0.09
C ASP A 70 21.22 0.91 1.01
N SER A 71 21.61 2.17 0.94
CA SER A 71 21.21 3.22 1.88
C SER A 71 20.00 4.05 1.42
N ASP A 72 19.50 3.82 0.21
CA ASP A 72 18.38 4.60 -0.30
C ASP A 72 17.10 4.21 0.45
N THR A 73 16.31 5.21 0.82
CA THR A 73 15.00 5.01 1.44
C THR A 73 14.12 4.16 0.54
N GLN A 74 13.30 3.31 1.13
CA GLN A 74 12.23 2.58 0.45
C GLN A 74 10.88 3.00 1.03
N ILE A 75 9.80 2.60 0.38
CA ILE A 75 8.46 2.69 0.99
C ILE A 75 7.72 1.38 0.70
N VAL A 76 7.05 0.85 1.72
CA VAL A 76 6.09 -0.25 1.56
C VAL A 76 4.69 0.33 1.57
N ILE A 77 3.85 -0.11 0.62
CA ILE A 77 2.46 0.31 0.46
C ILE A 77 1.59 -0.93 0.51
N GLY A 78 0.80 -1.07 1.58
CA GLY A 78 -0.22 -2.09 1.72
C GLY A 78 -1.49 -1.68 0.99
N MET A 79 -1.94 -2.50 0.04
CA MET A 79 -3.18 -2.34 -0.72
C MET A 79 -3.98 -3.64 -0.66
N GLY A 80 -5.00 -3.66 0.20
CA GLY A 80 -5.81 -4.85 0.49
C GLY A 80 -7.21 -4.48 0.93
N THR A 81 -7.68 -5.10 2.02
CA THR A 81 -8.94 -4.72 2.68
C THR A 81 -8.90 -3.28 3.19
N GLY A 82 -7.74 -2.86 3.70
CA GLY A 82 -7.39 -1.47 3.98
C GLY A 82 -6.27 -0.96 3.06
N PHE A 83 -5.79 0.24 3.36
CA PHE A 83 -4.67 0.86 2.65
C PHE A 83 -3.79 1.63 3.61
N ASN A 84 -2.47 1.39 3.57
CA ASN A 84 -1.53 2.17 4.36
C ASN A 84 -0.13 2.14 3.73
N ALA A 85 0.75 3.05 4.13
CA ALA A 85 2.12 3.10 3.61
C ALA A 85 3.10 3.60 4.67
N ALA A 86 4.29 3.00 4.71
CA ALA A 86 5.35 3.35 5.65
C ALA A 86 6.70 3.44 4.92
N PRO A 87 7.47 4.53 5.12
CA PRO A 87 8.83 4.58 4.64
C PRO A 87 9.68 3.54 5.40
N VAL A 88 10.74 3.06 4.76
CA VAL A 88 11.68 2.12 5.32
C VAL A 88 13.05 2.77 5.21
N TYR A 89 13.63 3.09 6.37
CA TYR A 89 14.93 3.70 6.48
C TYR A 89 16.00 2.67 6.79
N HIS A 90 17.13 2.86 6.14
CA HIS A 90 18.28 1.99 6.23
C HIS A 90 19.43 2.74 6.87
N ALA A 91 19.74 2.40 8.12
CA ALA A 91 20.79 3.03 8.90
C ALA A 91 21.90 2.03 9.25
N ALA A 92 23.05 2.54 9.70
CA ALA A 92 24.17 1.69 10.11
C ALA A 92 23.83 0.72 11.25
N HIS A 93 22.80 1.03 12.05
CA HIS A 93 22.34 0.22 13.18
C HIS A 93 21.13 -0.68 12.83
N GLY A 94 20.71 -0.73 11.56
CA GLY A 94 19.63 -1.60 11.10
C GLY A 94 18.56 -0.87 10.28
N THR A 95 17.44 -1.57 10.09
CA THR A 95 16.26 -1.05 9.41
C THR A 95 15.31 -0.41 10.43
N TYR A 96 14.81 0.77 10.11
CA TYR A 96 13.78 1.45 10.89
C TYR A 96 12.54 1.71 10.03
N VAL A 97 11.39 1.22 10.51
CA VAL A 97 10.09 1.42 9.87
C VAL A 97 9.19 2.19 10.85
N PRO A 98 9.04 3.52 10.70
CA PRO A 98 8.15 4.28 11.57
C PRO A 98 6.70 3.81 11.41
N PRO A 99 5.90 3.85 12.48
CA PRO A 99 4.47 3.68 12.37
C PRO A 99 3.87 4.79 11.50
N ALA A 100 2.87 4.45 10.70
CA ALA A 100 2.21 5.38 9.81
C ALA A 100 0.73 5.00 9.65
N GLU A 101 -0.12 6.01 9.48
CA GLU A 101 -1.57 5.86 9.24
C GLU A 101 -2.02 6.73 8.06
N ILE A 102 -1.17 6.81 7.03
CA ILE A 102 -1.42 7.65 5.86
C ILE A 102 -2.66 7.15 5.07
N GLY A 103 -3.10 5.92 5.32
CA GLY A 103 -4.40 5.41 4.88
C GLY A 103 -5.58 6.29 5.22
N HIS A 104 -5.57 6.86 6.44
CA HIS A 104 -6.65 7.69 6.95
C HIS A 104 -6.48 9.18 6.61
N ALA A 105 -5.35 9.58 6.03
CA ALA A 105 -5.15 10.94 5.53
C ALA A 105 -6.06 11.23 4.33
N ARG A 106 -6.42 12.51 4.14
CA ARG A 106 -7.26 12.95 3.02
C ARG A 106 -6.57 12.71 1.69
N ILE A 107 -7.34 12.29 0.69
CA ILE A 107 -6.86 12.12 -0.68
C ILE A 107 -6.96 13.43 -1.47
N ALA A 108 -5.95 13.72 -2.29
CA ALA A 108 -5.99 14.80 -3.27
C ALA A 108 -6.59 14.31 -4.59
N VAL A 109 -7.37 15.16 -5.26
CA VAL A 109 -8.00 14.88 -6.56
C VAL A 109 -7.35 15.72 -7.65
N ALA A 110 -7.10 15.12 -8.82
CA ALA A 110 -6.37 15.75 -9.92
C ALA A 110 -7.25 16.24 -11.07
N ASP A 111 -8.43 15.65 -11.27
CA ASP A 111 -9.31 15.91 -12.41
C ASP A 111 -10.81 15.79 -12.08
N ASP A 112 -11.66 16.13 -13.05
CA ASP A 112 -13.12 16.14 -12.90
C ASP A 112 -13.71 14.75 -12.61
N THR A 113 -13.11 13.68 -13.13
CA THR A 113 -13.53 12.29 -12.85
C THR A 113 -13.25 11.96 -11.38
N GLN A 114 -12.04 12.26 -10.92
CA GLN A 114 -11.66 12.05 -9.52
C GLN A 114 -12.48 12.93 -8.57
N ILE A 115 -12.78 14.18 -8.96
CA ILE A 115 -13.69 15.06 -8.20
C ILE A 115 -15.09 14.46 -8.09
N THR A 116 -15.60 13.86 -9.17
CA THR A 116 -16.92 13.21 -9.18
C THR A 116 -16.96 12.03 -8.21
N VAL A 117 -15.95 11.15 -8.26
CA VAL A 117 -15.79 10.04 -7.31
C VAL A 117 -15.68 10.56 -5.88
N ALA A 118 -14.85 11.57 -5.64
CA ALA A 118 -14.65 12.12 -4.30
C ALA A 118 -15.92 12.72 -3.71
N LYS A 119 -16.70 13.45 -4.53
CA LYS A 119 -18.01 13.98 -4.12
C LYS A 119 -19.00 12.87 -3.82
N TYR A 120 -18.98 11.77 -4.56
CA TYR A 120 -19.84 10.62 -4.31
C TYR A 120 -19.55 10.01 -2.94
N VAL A 121 -18.28 9.69 -2.65
CA VAL A 121 -17.86 9.08 -1.37
C VAL A 121 -18.07 10.02 -0.19
N ALA A 122 -17.76 11.31 -0.35
CA ALA A 122 -17.91 12.28 0.73
C ALA A 122 -19.38 12.52 1.15
N LYS A 123 -20.37 12.25 0.28
CA LYS A 123 -21.79 12.36 0.64
C LYS A 123 -22.21 11.42 1.76
N THR A 124 -21.59 10.24 1.85
CA THR A 124 -21.92 9.24 2.87
C THR A 124 -20.96 9.30 4.06
N GLU A 125 -19.66 9.47 3.81
CA GLU A 125 -18.61 9.38 4.85
C GLU A 125 -18.26 10.75 5.48
N GLY A 126 -18.74 11.87 4.93
CA GLY A 126 -18.43 13.23 5.38
C GLY A 126 -17.01 13.72 5.03
N PHE A 127 -16.10 12.82 4.67
CA PHE A 127 -14.78 13.10 4.12
C PHE A 127 -14.29 11.93 3.24
N ILE A 128 -13.14 12.09 2.60
CA ILE A 128 -12.52 11.06 1.77
C ILE A 128 -11.05 10.89 2.13
N SER A 129 -10.66 9.67 2.49
CA SER A 129 -9.28 9.28 2.79
C SER A 129 -8.64 8.54 1.62
N ASN A 130 -7.33 8.31 1.69
CA ASN A 130 -6.62 7.43 0.77
C ASN A 130 -7.24 6.01 0.79
N GLU A 131 -7.54 5.47 1.96
CA GLU A 131 -8.14 4.14 2.11
C GLU A 131 -9.54 4.02 1.49
N HIS A 132 -10.34 5.07 1.54
CA HIS A 132 -11.66 5.02 0.90
C HIS A 132 -11.59 4.69 -0.60
N ILE A 133 -10.49 5.05 -1.27
CA ILE A 133 -10.29 4.84 -2.71
C ILE A 133 -9.29 3.73 -3.03
N LEU A 134 -8.22 3.58 -2.25
CA LEU A 134 -7.10 2.70 -2.59
C LEU A 134 -7.21 1.30 -1.95
N ALA A 135 -8.18 1.07 -1.07
CA ALA A 135 -8.53 -0.29 -0.64
C ALA A 135 -9.46 -0.99 -1.67
N GLY A 136 -9.71 -2.28 -1.48
CA GLY A 136 -10.58 -3.07 -2.38
C GLY A 136 -11.98 -2.47 -2.55
N ARG A 137 -12.59 -2.00 -1.44
CA ARG A 137 -13.89 -1.28 -1.46
C ARG A 137 -13.88 0.01 -2.28
N GLY A 138 -12.70 0.55 -2.58
CA GLY A 138 -12.54 1.69 -3.47
C GLY A 138 -13.06 1.42 -4.89
N LEU A 139 -12.88 0.20 -5.42
CA LEU A 139 -13.43 -0.19 -6.73
C LEU A 139 -14.95 -0.08 -6.73
N GLU A 140 -15.61 -0.61 -5.72
CA GLU A 140 -17.07 -0.58 -5.56
C GLU A 140 -17.59 0.87 -5.47
N ARG A 141 -16.88 1.72 -4.72
CA ARG A 141 -17.22 3.15 -4.59
C ARG A 141 -17.05 3.91 -5.91
N ILE A 142 -15.99 3.63 -6.65
CA ILE A 142 -15.74 4.23 -7.98
C ILE A 142 -16.81 3.76 -8.96
N ASP A 143 -17.15 2.46 -8.95
CA ASP A 143 -18.18 1.89 -9.82
C ASP A 143 -19.57 2.51 -9.56
N ALA A 144 -19.92 2.67 -8.29
CA ALA A 144 -21.15 3.34 -7.91
C ALA A 144 -21.16 4.82 -8.32
N ALA A 145 -20.02 5.52 -8.21
CA ALA A 145 -19.90 6.92 -8.57
C ALA A 145 -19.98 7.16 -10.09
N LEU A 146 -19.34 6.31 -10.89
CA LEU A 146 -19.18 6.52 -12.34
C LEU A 146 -20.24 5.78 -13.17
N ASN A 147 -20.61 4.57 -12.76
CA ASN A 147 -21.53 3.71 -13.50
C ASN A 147 -22.90 3.56 -12.81
N GLY A 148 -23.07 4.05 -11.59
CA GLY A 148 -24.30 3.89 -10.82
C GLY A 148 -24.58 2.44 -10.39
N ARG A 149 -23.56 1.58 -10.40
CA ARG A 149 -23.66 0.15 -10.06
C ARG A 149 -23.27 -0.07 -8.60
N THR A 150 -24.12 -0.79 -7.87
CA THR A 150 -23.91 -1.13 -6.45
C THR A 150 -24.05 -2.63 -6.18
N ASP A 151 -24.21 -3.41 -7.25
CA ASP A 151 -24.43 -4.85 -7.27
C ASP A 151 -23.15 -5.65 -7.58
N ARG A 152 -22.04 -4.99 -7.88
CA ARG A 152 -20.74 -5.63 -8.14
C ARG A 152 -19.81 -5.49 -6.95
N SER A 153 -19.21 -6.60 -6.51
CA SER A 153 -18.08 -6.55 -5.59
C SER A 153 -16.80 -6.12 -6.31
N ALA A 154 -15.75 -5.76 -5.56
CA ALA A 154 -14.43 -5.51 -6.12
C ALA A 154 -13.92 -6.67 -7.00
N ALA A 155 -14.19 -7.92 -6.61
CA ALA A 155 -13.81 -9.11 -7.37
C ALA A 155 -14.60 -9.22 -8.69
N ASP A 156 -15.91 -8.94 -8.66
CA ASP A 156 -16.75 -8.96 -9.87
C ASP A 156 -16.34 -7.87 -10.86
N ILE A 157 -15.98 -6.68 -10.35
CA ILE A 157 -15.46 -5.57 -11.17
C ILE A 157 -14.18 -6.02 -11.87
N MET A 158 -13.20 -6.57 -11.13
CA MET A 158 -11.94 -7.02 -11.72
C MET A 158 -12.15 -8.14 -12.73
N ALA A 159 -13.02 -9.11 -12.44
CA ALA A 159 -13.35 -10.20 -13.36
C ALA A 159 -14.02 -9.68 -14.65
N ALA A 160 -14.97 -8.75 -14.54
CA ALA A 160 -15.60 -8.11 -15.70
C ALA A 160 -14.59 -7.32 -16.53
N ALA A 161 -13.67 -6.60 -15.87
CA ALA A 161 -12.64 -5.84 -16.55
C ALA A 161 -11.68 -6.76 -17.33
N SER A 162 -11.28 -7.90 -16.74
CA SER A 162 -10.51 -8.94 -17.44
C SER A 162 -11.26 -9.58 -18.61
N ALA A 163 -12.60 -9.59 -18.58
CA ALA A 163 -13.45 -10.05 -19.68
C ALA A 163 -13.70 -8.99 -20.76
N GLY A 164 -13.15 -7.77 -20.62
CA GLY A 164 -13.29 -6.70 -21.62
C GLY A 164 -14.49 -5.77 -21.40
N ASP A 165 -15.10 -5.75 -20.22
CA ASP A 165 -16.18 -4.80 -19.91
C ASP A 165 -15.62 -3.38 -19.73
N ASP A 166 -15.97 -2.46 -20.65
CA ASP A 166 -15.48 -1.08 -20.66
C ASP A 166 -15.78 -0.32 -19.37
N SER A 167 -16.95 -0.58 -18.75
CA SER A 167 -17.35 0.11 -17.51
C SER A 167 -16.47 -0.31 -16.34
N ALA A 168 -16.07 -1.58 -16.28
CA ALA A 168 -15.18 -2.11 -15.26
C ALA A 168 -13.72 -1.72 -15.50
N ILE A 169 -13.29 -1.70 -16.76
CA ILE A 169 -11.97 -1.18 -17.16
C ILE A 169 -11.83 0.29 -16.77
N LEU A 170 -12.88 1.11 -16.95
CA LEU A 170 -12.91 2.51 -16.51
C LEU A 170 -12.72 2.61 -14.99
N VAL A 171 -13.38 1.77 -14.21
CA VAL A 171 -13.28 1.75 -12.74
C VAL A 171 -11.86 1.41 -12.30
N ALA A 172 -11.27 0.34 -12.85
CA ALA A 172 -9.91 -0.08 -12.50
C ALA A 172 -8.86 0.97 -12.93
N ASN A 173 -8.99 1.56 -14.11
CA ASN A 173 -8.13 2.68 -14.54
C ASN A 173 -8.28 3.92 -13.66
N THR A 174 -9.49 4.20 -13.18
CA THR A 174 -9.72 5.33 -12.27
C THR A 174 -9.02 5.10 -10.94
N GLN A 175 -9.09 3.89 -10.38
CA GLN A 175 -8.35 3.57 -9.15
C GLN A 175 -6.84 3.62 -9.37
N ALA A 176 -6.34 3.15 -10.52
CA ALA A 176 -4.93 3.24 -10.88
C ALA A 176 -4.47 4.70 -11.06
N SER A 177 -5.32 5.57 -11.62
CA SER A 177 -5.05 7.02 -11.71
C SER A 177 -4.93 7.67 -10.33
N PHE A 178 -5.85 7.37 -9.41
CA PHE A 178 -5.75 7.79 -8.01
C PHE A 178 -4.45 7.26 -7.35
N ALA A 179 -4.15 5.97 -7.53
CA ALA A 179 -2.96 5.34 -6.99
C ALA A 179 -1.69 6.03 -7.51
N GLY A 180 -1.61 6.33 -8.81
CA GLY A 180 -0.51 7.06 -9.41
C GLY A 180 -0.31 8.41 -8.73
N GLY A 181 -1.37 9.22 -8.65
CA GLY A 181 -1.32 10.52 -8.00
C GLY A 181 -0.81 10.45 -6.55
N VAL A 182 -1.41 9.58 -5.74
CA VAL A 182 -1.06 9.42 -4.32
C VAL A 182 0.36 8.88 -4.14
N TYR A 183 0.76 7.85 -4.89
CA TYR A 183 2.09 7.25 -4.76
C TYR A 183 3.16 8.21 -5.24
N GLY A 184 2.87 9.02 -6.25
CA GLY A 184 3.77 10.08 -6.70
C GLY A 184 3.96 11.18 -5.65
N ASP A 185 2.93 11.51 -4.87
CA ASP A 185 3.05 12.46 -3.75
C ASP A 185 3.85 11.85 -2.59
N MET A 186 3.59 10.58 -2.25
CA MET A 186 4.37 9.84 -1.27
C MET A 186 5.85 9.76 -1.66
N ALA A 187 6.14 9.55 -2.95
CA ALA A 187 7.50 9.50 -3.46
C ALA A 187 8.23 10.83 -3.27
N LEU A 188 7.56 11.96 -3.45
CA LEU A 188 8.13 13.29 -3.17
C LEU A 188 8.29 13.54 -1.67
N ALA A 189 7.40 13.00 -0.84
CA ALA A 189 7.44 13.17 0.61
C ALA A 189 8.55 12.35 1.28
N THR A 190 8.86 11.15 0.78
CA THR A 190 9.78 10.20 1.43
C THR A 190 11.06 9.91 0.64
N LEU A 191 11.11 10.33 -0.64
CA LEU A 191 12.23 10.11 -1.56
C LEU A 191 12.68 8.64 -1.60
N PRO A 192 11.80 7.67 -1.91
CA PRO A 192 12.09 6.25 -1.84
C PRO A 192 12.86 5.77 -3.08
N LEU A 193 14.07 6.30 -3.29
CA LEU A 193 14.94 5.96 -4.42
C LEU A 193 15.34 4.47 -4.43
N GLY A 194 15.26 3.80 -3.27
CA GLY A 194 15.44 2.35 -3.14
C GLY A 194 14.27 1.53 -3.64
N GLY A 195 13.15 2.17 -4.02
CA GLY A 195 11.96 1.54 -4.58
C GLY A 195 10.69 1.73 -3.75
N ILE A 196 9.57 1.65 -4.46
CA ILE A 196 8.21 1.62 -3.92
C ILE A 196 7.70 0.19 -4.03
N TYR A 197 7.33 -0.43 -2.92
CA TYR A 197 6.94 -1.84 -2.87
C TYR A 197 5.48 -1.98 -2.48
N LEU A 198 4.66 -2.46 -3.41
CA LEU A 198 3.23 -2.68 -3.23
C LEU A 198 2.98 -4.10 -2.73
N ILE A 199 2.13 -4.25 -1.71
CA ILE A 199 1.78 -5.56 -1.16
C ILE A 199 0.28 -5.66 -0.91
N GLY A 200 -0.26 -6.88 -0.98
CA GLY A 200 -1.66 -7.18 -0.69
C GLY A 200 -2.45 -7.64 -1.91
N GLY A 201 -3.60 -8.25 -1.66
CA GLY A 201 -4.42 -8.87 -2.71
C GLY A 201 -4.92 -7.87 -3.75
N VAL A 202 -5.20 -6.63 -3.35
CA VAL A 202 -5.69 -5.59 -4.27
C VAL A 202 -4.57 -5.07 -5.16
N ALA A 203 -3.36 -4.86 -4.63
CA ALA A 203 -2.18 -4.52 -5.44
C ALA A 203 -1.95 -5.56 -6.55
N ARG A 204 -1.99 -6.85 -6.20
CA ARG A 204 -1.80 -7.96 -7.15
C ARG A 204 -2.91 -8.04 -8.20
N ALA A 205 -4.17 -7.87 -7.80
CA ALA A 205 -5.29 -7.86 -8.74
C ALA A 205 -5.22 -6.67 -9.72
N LEU A 206 -4.78 -5.51 -9.24
CA LEU A 206 -4.67 -4.29 -10.03
C LEU A 206 -3.38 -4.17 -10.85
N THR A 207 -2.44 -5.12 -10.73
CA THR A 207 -1.15 -5.10 -11.47
C THR A 207 -1.29 -4.69 -12.94
N PRO A 208 -2.24 -5.21 -13.75
CA PRO A 208 -2.39 -4.79 -15.15
C PRO A 208 -2.68 -3.29 -15.34
N TYR A 209 -3.35 -2.67 -14.38
CA TYR A 209 -3.70 -1.25 -14.40
C TYR A 209 -2.62 -0.38 -13.75
N LEU A 210 -1.93 -0.90 -12.73
CA LEU A 210 -0.79 -0.23 -12.11
C LEU A 210 0.47 -0.28 -13.00
N ALA A 211 0.55 -1.22 -13.94
CA ALA A 211 1.58 -1.28 -14.98
C ALA A 211 1.24 -0.46 -16.24
N SER A 212 0.11 0.27 -16.24
CA SER A 212 -0.36 1.01 -17.40
C SER A 212 0.17 2.45 -17.47
N ASP A 213 0.03 3.07 -18.65
CA ASP A 213 0.31 4.49 -18.83
C ASP A 213 -0.63 5.38 -17.99
N VAL A 214 -1.82 4.92 -17.64
CA VAL A 214 -2.74 5.69 -16.77
C VAL A 214 -2.11 5.91 -15.40
N PHE A 215 -1.58 4.85 -14.80
CA PHE A 215 -0.87 4.93 -13.53
C PHE A 215 0.41 5.76 -13.65
N SER A 216 1.28 5.43 -14.62
CA SER A 216 2.61 6.05 -14.70
C SER A 216 2.53 7.54 -15.03
N ASN A 217 1.58 7.96 -15.88
CA ASN A 217 1.35 9.38 -16.16
C ASN A 217 0.82 10.12 -14.93
N ALA A 218 -0.13 9.55 -14.18
CA ALA A 218 -0.63 10.15 -12.95
C ALA A 218 0.46 10.25 -11.86
N PHE A 219 1.31 9.22 -11.74
CA PHE A 219 2.46 9.21 -10.85
C PHE A 219 3.45 10.32 -11.14
N ARG A 220 3.71 10.58 -12.43
CA ARG A 220 4.68 11.57 -12.89
C ARG A 220 4.09 12.97 -13.05
N ALA A 221 2.76 13.14 -12.99
CA ALA A 221 2.08 14.43 -13.13
C ALA A 221 2.31 15.39 -11.93
N LYS A 222 3.55 15.82 -11.73
CA LYS A 222 4.01 16.66 -10.59
C LYS A 222 4.56 18.02 -11.05
N GLY A 223 4.07 18.53 -12.17
CA GLY A 223 4.50 19.80 -12.76
C GLY A 223 6.02 19.84 -12.97
N ARG A 224 6.69 20.84 -12.41
CA ARG A 224 8.16 20.97 -12.51
C ARG A 224 8.95 19.79 -11.90
N PHE A 225 8.33 19.01 -11.02
CA PHE A 225 8.92 17.81 -10.42
C PHE A 225 8.60 16.53 -11.21
N SER A 226 7.93 16.63 -12.35
CA SER A 226 7.66 15.47 -13.21
C SER A 226 8.93 14.68 -13.48
N GLU A 227 10.02 15.35 -13.86
CA GLU A 227 11.27 14.67 -14.19
C GLU A 227 11.95 14.02 -12.97
N PHE A 228 11.74 14.59 -11.78
CA PHE A 228 12.22 13.97 -10.56
C PHE A 228 11.51 12.64 -10.30
N ASN A 229 10.20 12.56 -10.56
CA ASN A 229 9.42 11.33 -10.38
C ASN A 229 9.76 10.22 -11.37
N HIS A 230 10.45 10.51 -12.49
CA HIS A 230 10.96 9.46 -13.39
C HIS A 230 12.05 8.58 -12.75
N GLN A 231 12.63 9.01 -11.63
CA GLN A 231 13.67 8.23 -10.93
C GLN A 231 13.12 7.02 -10.17
N PHE A 232 11.84 7.04 -9.75
CA PHE A 232 11.30 6.03 -8.85
C PHE A 232 10.86 4.77 -9.58
N THR A 233 11.23 3.62 -9.00
CA THR A 233 10.79 2.30 -9.45
C THR A 233 9.67 1.79 -8.54
N VAL A 234 8.65 1.19 -9.12
CA VAL A 234 7.52 0.56 -8.41
C VAL A 234 7.52 -0.94 -8.67
N HIS A 235 7.42 -1.70 -7.59
CA HIS A 235 7.38 -3.15 -7.55
C HIS A 235 6.10 -3.65 -6.88
N VAL A 236 5.63 -4.84 -7.26
CA VAL A 236 4.63 -5.61 -6.53
C VAL A 236 5.32 -6.80 -5.86
N ILE A 237 5.09 -7.00 -4.57
CA ILE A 237 5.60 -8.16 -3.82
C ILE A 237 4.69 -9.37 -4.10
N LEU A 238 5.33 -10.47 -4.50
CA LEU A 238 4.67 -11.75 -4.81
C LEU A 238 4.75 -12.74 -3.63
N ASP A 239 5.69 -12.54 -2.70
CA ASP A 239 5.90 -13.41 -1.54
C ASP A 239 4.82 -13.24 -0.45
N ASP A 240 3.99 -14.26 -0.28
CA ASP A 240 2.94 -14.31 0.75
C ASP A 240 3.50 -14.40 2.20
N PHE A 241 4.78 -14.75 2.36
CA PHE A 241 5.43 -14.87 3.67
C PHE A 241 6.28 -13.66 4.04
N ALA A 242 6.23 -12.57 3.28
CA ALA A 242 7.04 -11.38 3.49
C ALA A 242 6.94 -10.84 4.94
N ALA A 243 5.73 -10.69 5.49
CA ALA A 243 5.55 -10.24 6.88
C ALA A 243 6.23 -11.16 7.92
N LEU A 244 6.19 -12.48 7.71
CA LEU A 244 6.84 -13.44 8.62
C LEU A 244 8.37 -13.34 8.51
N LYS A 245 8.91 -13.19 7.29
CA LYS A 245 10.34 -12.92 7.08
C LYS A 245 10.77 -11.62 7.76
N GLY A 246 9.93 -10.59 7.68
CA GLY A 246 10.16 -9.32 8.35
C GLY A 246 10.15 -9.42 9.88
N CYS A 247 9.22 -10.19 10.44
CA CYS A 247 9.22 -10.51 11.87
C CYS A 247 10.51 -11.22 12.29
N ALA A 248 10.98 -12.19 11.50
CA ALA A 248 12.24 -12.88 11.77
C ALA A 248 13.44 -11.92 11.70
N ASN A 249 13.46 -11.00 10.73
CA ASN A 249 14.52 -10.00 10.57
C ASN A 249 14.55 -8.96 11.70
N PHE A 250 13.39 -8.60 12.26
CA PHE A 250 13.30 -7.60 13.32
C PHE A 250 13.93 -8.06 14.63
N ILE A 251 13.84 -9.36 14.94
CA ILE A 251 14.36 -9.94 16.20
C ILE A 251 15.74 -10.58 16.04
N ALA A 252 16.34 -10.55 14.85
CA ALA A 252 17.65 -11.13 14.54
C ALA A 252 18.79 -10.17 14.90
#